data_AF-A0A949G2T5-F1
#
_entry.id   AF-A0A949G2T5-F1
#
_cell.length_a   1.000
_cell.length_b   1.000
_cell.length_c   1.000
_cell.angle_alpha   90.00
_cell.angle_beta   90.00
_cell.angle_gamma   90.00
#
_symmetry.space_group_name_H-M   'P 1'
#
loop_
_entity.id
_entity.type
_entity.pdbx_description
1 polymer ?
#
loop_
_entity_poly.entity_id
_entity_poly.type
_entity_poly.pdbx_seq_one_letter_code
_entity_poly.pdbx_strand_id
1 'polypeptide(L)'
;MVSGIGSFEHAVFDGTYALVNSPAITDLTGGLFPASSSLLIELGGTQEGAEYDRAVDSGVPKLVGGTLHVVLEKAFGPSLGDCFEILQYGQLSDDFGTVNVPAVSGDPLWWRITSATAMTLTIVPGPSTGVTVLAALACRGFHVIPPAAAITPPHRMLNCVNDGGRVR
;
A
#
# COMPACT_ATOMS: atom_id res chain seq x y z
N MET A 1 -8.44 -21.07 8.38
CA MET A 1 -8.39 -19.65 8.78
C MET A 1 -7.44 -19.55 9.96
N VAL A 2 -6.42 -18.70 9.85
CA VAL A 2 -5.57 -18.34 11.00
C VAL A 2 -6.15 -17.05 11.58
N SER A 3 -6.25 -17.01 12.90
CA SER A 3 -7.14 -16.11 13.61
C SER A 3 -6.49 -15.74 14.93
N GLY A 4 -6.19 -14.47 15.14
CA GLY A 4 -5.75 -13.97 16.45
C GLY A 4 -4.60 -12.96 16.41
N ILE A 5 -4.43 -12.31 17.56
CA ILE A 5 -3.34 -11.38 17.87
C ILE A 5 -2.11 -12.15 18.36
N GLY A 6 -0.92 -11.68 18.02
CA GLY A 6 0.33 -12.29 18.47
C GLY A 6 1.51 -11.91 17.62
N SER A 7 2.66 -12.54 17.90
CA SER A 7 3.87 -12.41 17.10
C SER A 7 4.06 -13.67 16.26
N PHE A 8 4.19 -13.51 14.95
CA PHE A 8 4.45 -14.62 14.02
C PHE A 8 5.76 -14.39 13.29
N GLU A 9 6.67 -15.36 13.39
CA GLU A 9 7.95 -15.34 12.69
C GLU A 9 7.93 -16.32 11.53
N HIS A 10 8.24 -15.84 10.33
CA HIS A 10 8.32 -16.62 9.09
C HIS A 10 7.09 -17.49 8.79
N ALA A 11 5.92 -17.04 9.24
CA ALA A 11 4.68 -17.77 9.06
C ALA A 11 4.23 -17.76 7.59
N VAL A 12 3.66 -18.88 7.16
CA VAL A 12 2.98 -19.02 5.87
C VAL A 12 1.48 -18.99 6.11
N PHE A 13 0.80 -18.00 5.53
CA PHE A 13 -0.64 -17.85 5.61
C PHE A 13 -1.27 -18.44 4.35
N ASP A 14 -1.57 -19.74 4.32
CA ASP A 14 -2.05 -20.47 3.13
C ASP A 14 -3.57 -20.36 2.89
N GLY A 15 -4.26 -19.55 3.69
CA GLY A 15 -5.67 -19.22 3.54
C GLY A 15 -5.95 -17.81 4.05
N THR A 16 -7.14 -17.58 4.60
CA THR A 16 -7.47 -16.29 5.20
C THR A 16 -6.80 -16.12 6.56
N TYR A 17 -6.01 -15.06 6.68
CA TYR A 17 -5.55 -14.50 7.94
C TYR A 17 -6.43 -13.30 8.31
N ALA A 18 -7.07 -13.39 9.47
CA ALA A 18 -7.91 -12.33 10.03
C ALA A 18 -7.47 -12.05 11.46
N LEU A 19 -7.50 -10.77 11.84
CA LEU A 19 -7.23 -10.35 13.22
C LEU A 19 -8.52 -10.50 14.04
N VAL A 20 -8.94 -11.75 14.29
CA VAL A 20 -10.23 -12.04 14.95
C VAL A 20 -10.28 -11.42 16.36
N ASN A 21 -11.42 -10.77 16.69
CA ASN A 21 -11.61 -9.83 17.81
C ASN A 21 -10.92 -8.47 17.62
N SER A 22 -10.86 -8.01 16.38
CA SER A 22 -10.51 -6.65 15.95
C SER A 22 -11.39 -5.59 16.62
N PRO A 23 -10.90 -4.34 16.78
CA PRO A 23 -9.60 -3.78 16.32
C PRO A 23 -8.32 -4.31 17.00
N ALA A 24 -7.27 -4.62 16.22
CA ALA A 24 -6.00 -5.10 16.77
C ALA A 24 -4.74 -4.75 15.95
N ILE A 25 -3.57 -4.78 16.62
CA ILE A 25 -2.25 -4.79 16.00
C ILE A 25 -1.67 -6.21 16.09
N THR A 26 -1.11 -6.71 14.99
CA THR A 26 -0.36 -7.97 14.97
C THR A 26 1.05 -7.74 14.48
N ASP A 27 2.02 -8.31 15.19
CA ASP A 27 3.42 -8.31 14.79
C ASP A 27 3.78 -9.55 13.96
N LEU A 28 4.40 -9.32 12.81
CA LEU A 28 4.91 -10.31 11.89
C LEU A 28 6.41 -10.09 11.67
N THR A 29 7.10 -11.13 11.22
CA THR A 29 8.45 -11.02 10.68
C THR A 29 8.60 -11.95 9.49
N GLY A 30 8.66 -11.39 8.28
CA GLY A 30 8.85 -12.13 7.04
C GLY A 30 7.68 -13.06 6.70
N GLY A 31 6.44 -12.59 6.88
CA GLY A 31 5.24 -13.36 6.55
C GLY A 31 5.12 -13.68 5.06
N LEU A 32 4.66 -14.88 4.73
CA LEU A 32 4.39 -15.30 3.36
C LEU A 32 2.88 -15.41 3.10
N PHE A 33 2.42 -14.64 2.12
CA PHE A 33 1.04 -14.64 1.63
C PHE A 33 1.03 -15.13 0.16
N PRO A 34 0.85 -16.45 -0.08
CA PRO A 34 0.75 -17.02 -1.42
C PRO A 34 -0.50 -16.51 -2.18
N ALA A 35 -0.56 -16.74 -3.49
CA ALA A 35 -1.69 -16.28 -4.33
C ALA A 35 -3.07 -16.75 -3.86
N SER A 36 -3.14 -17.89 -3.16
CA SER A 36 -4.38 -18.45 -2.60
C SER A 36 -4.79 -17.84 -1.26
N SER A 37 -3.96 -17.00 -0.66
CA SER A 37 -4.19 -16.44 0.66
C SER A 37 -5.00 -15.15 0.63
N SER A 38 -5.53 -14.79 1.79
CA SER A 38 -6.08 -13.46 1.99
C SER A 38 -5.68 -12.86 3.34
N LEU A 39 -5.41 -11.56 3.33
CA LEU A 39 -5.35 -10.73 4.53
C LEU A 39 -6.69 -10.01 4.69
N LEU A 40 -7.36 -10.18 5.82
CA LEU A 40 -8.59 -9.49 6.17
C LEU A 40 -8.28 -8.38 7.19
N ILE A 41 -8.74 -7.17 6.90
CA ILE A 41 -8.60 -5.96 7.72
C ILE A 41 -9.99 -5.43 8.05
N GLU A 42 -10.29 -5.28 9.34
CA GLU A 42 -11.54 -4.68 9.82
C GLU A 42 -11.30 -3.19 10.18
N LEU A 43 -12.22 -2.31 9.75
CA LEU A 43 -12.21 -0.88 10.06
C LEU A 43 -13.50 -0.48 10.79
N GLY A 44 -13.39 0.01 12.02
CA GLY A 44 -14.48 0.56 12.83
C GLY A 44 -14.34 2.04 13.20
N GLY A 45 -13.20 2.66 12.87
CA GLY A 45 -12.86 4.06 13.12
C GLY A 45 -11.45 4.36 12.59
N THR A 46 -10.83 5.46 13.04
CA THR A 46 -9.57 5.97 12.47
C THR A 46 -8.35 5.82 13.38
N GLN A 47 -8.53 5.23 14.57
CA GLN A 47 -7.44 4.92 15.48
C GLN A 47 -6.90 3.49 15.26
N GLU A 48 -5.63 3.35 14.91
CA GLU A 48 -5.00 2.03 14.69
C GLU A 48 -5.02 1.17 15.96
N GLY A 49 -5.25 -0.14 15.80
CA GLY A 49 -5.24 -1.12 16.88
C GLY A 49 -6.35 -1.00 17.91
N ALA A 50 -7.10 0.12 17.90
CA ALA A 50 -8.21 0.38 18.80
C ALA A 50 -9.54 0.54 18.06
N GLU A 51 -9.50 1.04 16.83
CA GLU A 51 -10.66 1.22 15.95
C GLU A 51 -10.48 0.57 14.58
N TYR A 52 -9.27 0.18 14.17
CA TYR A 52 -9.07 -0.64 12.98
C TYR A 52 -7.84 -1.57 13.06
N ASP A 53 -7.81 -2.59 12.21
CA ASP A 53 -6.70 -3.55 12.12
C ASP A 53 -5.45 -3.00 11.45
N ARG A 54 -4.30 -3.33 12.05
CA ARG A 54 -2.99 -3.09 11.44
C ARG A 54 -2.07 -4.29 11.61
N ALA A 55 -1.50 -4.74 10.50
CA ALA A 55 -0.41 -5.70 10.52
C ALA A 55 0.95 -4.96 10.48
N VAL A 56 1.90 -5.39 11.30
CA VAL A 56 3.25 -4.81 11.36
C VAL A 56 4.25 -5.92 11.07
N ASP A 57 4.81 -5.97 9.86
CA ASP A 57 5.87 -6.92 9.51
C ASP A 57 7.25 -6.26 9.58
N SER A 58 8.00 -6.47 10.65
CA SER A 58 9.33 -5.82 10.79
C SER A 58 10.36 -6.25 9.73
N GLY A 59 10.08 -7.29 8.94
CA GLY A 59 10.94 -7.83 7.90
C GLY A 59 10.48 -7.48 6.48
N VAL A 60 10.52 -8.49 5.61
CA VAL A 60 10.15 -8.39 4.19
C VAL A 60 8.97 -9.34 3.94
N PRO A 61 7.71 -8.87 4.07
CA PRO A 61 6.56 -9.69 3.72
C PRO A 61 6.61 -10.07 2.24
N LYS A 62 6.25 -11.33 1.95
CA LYS A 62 6.17 -11.86 0.59
C LYS A 62 4.72 -11.97 0.17
N LEU A 63 4.23 -10.98 -0.58
CA LEU A 63 2.87 -10.95 -1.11
C LEU A 63 2.86 -11.53 -2.52
N VAL A 64 2.75 -12.84 -2.65
CA VAL A 64 2.85 -13.53 -3.95
C VAL A 64 1.48 -13.55 -4.66
N GLY A 65 0.85 -12.39 -4.79
CA GLY A 65 -0.42 -12.22 -5.49
C GLY A 65 -1.68 -12.58 -4.69
N GLY A 66 -1.58 -12.71 -3.36
CA GLY A 66 -2.73 -12.95 -2.47
C GLY A 66 -3.75 -11.79 -2.49
N THR A 67 -4.83 -11.92 -1.73
CA THR A 67 -5.92 -10.94 -1.72
C THR A 67 -5.98 -10.12 -0.43
N LEU A 68 -6.01 -8.79 -0.55
CA LEU A 68 -6.41 -7.92 0.56
C LEU A 68 -7.93 -7.78 0.58
N HIS A 69 -8.56 -8.07 1.70
CA HIS A 69 -9.98 -7.84 1.95
C HIS A 69 -10.16 -6.83 3.08
N VAL A 70 -10.91 -5.77 2.81
CA VAL A 70 -11.29 -4.77 3.81
C VAL A 70 -12.76 -4.92 4.11
N VAL A 71 -13.13 -4.91 5.39
CA VAL A 71 -14.51 -4.91 5.86
C VAL A 71 -14.73 -3.75 6.83
N LEU A 72 -15.94 -3.19 6.83
CA LEU A 72 -16.32 -2.15 7.79
C LEU A 72 -17.09 -2.77 8.94
N GLU A 73 -16.76 -2.38 10.16
CA GLU A 73 -17.61 -2.66 11.31
C GLU A 73 -18.95 -1.92 11.20
N LYS A 74 -19.97 -2.44 11.88
CA LYS A 74 -21.33 -1.91 11.79
C LYS A 74 -21.36 -0.44 12.18
N ALA A 75 -21.93 0.38 11.29
CA ALA A 75 -22.09 1.84 11.38
C ALA A 75 -20.84 2.68 11.09
N PHE A 76 -19.66 2.08 10.82
CA PHE A 76 -18.53 2.87 10.35
C PHE A 76 -18.69 3.23 8.87
N GLY A 77 -18.70 4.54 8.60
CA GLY A 77 -18.72 5.11 7.26
C GLY A 77 -17.46 5.97 7.07
N PRO A 78 -16.42 5.46 6.40
CA PRO A 78 -15.21 6.23 6.13
C PRO A 78 -15.54 7.56 5.45
N SER A 79 -14.94 8.63 5.95
CA SER A 79 -15.12 10.00 5.48
C SER A 79 -13.97 10.42 4.58
N LEU A 80 -14.22 11.43 3.74
CA LEU A 80 -13.20 11.99 2.86
C LEU A 80 -11.97 12.46 3.66
N GLY A 81 -10.79 11.98 3.28
CA GLY A 81 -9.52 12.27 3.95
C GLY A 81 -9.13 11.29 5.05
N ASP A 82 -10.00 10.35 5.43
CA ASP A 82 -9.63 9.28 6.36
C ASP A 82 -8.48 8.44 5.78
N CYS A 83 -7.60 7.98 6.66
CA CYS A 83 -6.39 7.26 6.32
C CYS A 83 -6.19 6.08 7.27
N PHE A 84 -5.90 4.91 6.72
CA PHE A 84 -5.73 3.65 7.44
C PHE A 84 -4.41 3.02 7.01
N GLU A 85 -3.39 3.08 7.86
CA GLU A 85 -2.15 2.33 7.62
C GLU A 85 -2.40 0.87 8.01
N ILE A 86 -2.73 0.04 7.03
CA ILE A 86 -3.18 -1.34 7.27
C ILE A 86 -2.04 -2.34 7.34
N LEU A 87 -0.88 -1.99 6.77
CA LEU A 87 0.31 -2.82 6.77
C LEU A 87 1.57 -1.95 6.88
N GLN A 88 2.30 -2.07 7.97
CA GLN A 88 3.68 -1.57 8.10
C GLN A 88 4.65 -2.68 7.72
N TYR A 89 5.77 -2.33 7.07
CA TYR A 89 6.82 -3.27 6.74
C TYR A 89 8.24 -2.69 6.79
N GLY A 90 9.25 -3.55 6.96
CA GLY A 90 10.65 -3.15 6.78
C GLY A 90 10.99 -2.86 5.31
N GLN A 91 10.50 -3.71 4.40
CA GLN A 91 10.57 -3.52 2.95
C GLN A 91 9.45 -4.32 2.27
N LEU A 92 8.85 -3.79 1.21
CA LEU A 92 7.90 -4.54 0.38
C LEU A 92 8.54 -4.95 -0.95
N SER A 93 8.51 -6.26 -1.26
CA SER A 93 9.02 -6.78 -2.54
C SER A 93 7.95 -6.93 -3.61
N ASP A 94 6.71 -7.18 -3.20
CA ASP A 94 5.56 -7.51 -4.04
C ASP A 94 4.27 -6.95 -3.44
N ASP A 95 3.18 -6.88 -4.19
CA ASP A 95 1.88 -6.36 -3.74
C ASP A 95 0.80 -7.46 -3.77
N PHE A 96 -0.35 -7.20 -3.15
CA PHE A 96 -1.53 -8.01 -3.31
C PHE A 96 -1.98 -8.04 -4.77
N GLY A 97 -2.31 -9.24 -5.27
CA GLY A 97 -2.80 -9.42 -6.63
C GLY A 97 -4.23 -8.94 -6.80
N THR A 98 -5.02 -9.00 -5.72
CA THR A 98 -6.42 -8.54 -5.67
C THR A 98 -6.65 -7.70 -4.42
N VAL A 99 -7.41 -6.60 -4.56
CA VAL A 99 -7.81 -5.75 -3.43
C VAL A 99 -9.32 -5.55 -3.47
N ASN A 100 -9.99 -6.09 -2.45
CA ASN A 100 -11.42 -6.01 -2.26
C ASN A 100 -11.72 -5.02 -1.14
N VAL A 101 -12.30 -3.89 -1.50
CA VAL A 101 -12.70 -2.83 -0.57
C VAL A 101 -14.22 -2.65 -0.56
N PRO A 102 -14.80 -2.26 0.57
CA PRO A 102 -16.24 -2.04 0.67
C PRO A 102 -16.62 -0.80 -0.14
N ALA A 103 -17.83 -0.78 -0.69
CA ALA A 103 -18.35 0.42 -1.35
C ALA A 103 -18.44 1.58 -0.35
N VAL A 104 -17.93 2.75 -0.73
CA VAL A 104 -18.15 4.00 0.02
C VAL A 104 -19.34 4.69 -0.63
N SER A 105 -20.28 5.18 0.17
CA SER A 105 -21.48 5.85 -0.36
C SER A 105 -21.12 7.20 -1.00
N GLY A 106 -21.63 7.46 -2.20
CA GLY A 106 -21.50 8.76 -2.88
C GLY A 106 -20.25 8.87 -3.76
N ASP A 107 -19.65 10.07 -3.78
CA ASP A 107 -18.47 10.39 -4.58
C ASP A 107 -17.11 9.96 -4.02
N PRO A 108 -16.86 9.66 -2.72
CA PRO A 108 -15.53 9.25 -2.28
C PRO A 108 -15.14 7.84 -2.79
N LEU A 109 -13.84 7.64 -3.06
CA LEU A 109 -13.27 6.35 -3.47
C LEU A 109 -12.11 5.95 -2.56
N TRP A 110 -11.85 4.66 -2.48
CA TRP A 110 -10.63 4.13 -1.87
C TRP A 110 -9.44 4.36 -2.80
N TRP A 111 -8.35 4.89 -2.23
CA TRP A 111 -7.07 5.00 -2.88
C TRP A 111 -6.01 4.28 -2.05
N ARG A 112 -5.23 3.41 -2.69
CA ARG A 112 -4.14 2.68 -2.05
C ARG A 112 -2.82 3.41 -2.31
N ILE A 113 -2.07 3.70 -1.26
CA ILE A 113 -0.75 4.30 -1.31
C ILE A 113 0.23 3.30 -0.70
N THR A 114 1.22 2.87 -1.49
CA THR A 114 2.33 2.04 -1.02
C THR A 114 3.61 2.87 -1.00
N SER A 115 4.27 2.89 0.15
CA SER A 115 5.56 3.56 0.36
C SER A 115 6.67 2.53 0.59
N ALA A 116 7.88 2.99 0.91
CA ALA A 116 9.00 2.10 1.24
C ALA A 116 8.77 1.25 2.50
N THR A 117 7.92 1.70 3.42
CA THR A 117 7.73 1.05 4.73
C THR A 117 6.28 0.89 5.18
N ALA A 118 5.30 1.28 4.35
CA ALA A 118 3.90 1.24 4.73
C ALA A 118 2.96 1.20 3.52
N MET A 119 1.87 0.47 3.68
CA MET A 119 0.69 0.50 2.81
C MET A 119 -0.46 1.16 3.56
N THR A 120 -1.03 2.18 2.93
CA THR A 120 -2.12 2.99 3.47
C THR A 120 -3.29 2.99 2.52
N LEU A 121 -4.50 2.84 3.05
CA LEU A 121 -5.74 3.12 2.35
C LEU A 121 -6.24 4.50 2.76
N THR A 122 -6.64 5.32 1.79
CA THR A 122 -7.21 6.63 2.06
C THR A 122 -8.49 6.85 1.26
N ILE A 123 -9.41 7.60 1.83
CA ILE A 123 -10.62 8.03 1.15
C ILE A 123 -10.32 9.33 0.40
N VAL A 124 -10.38 9.28 -0.92
CA VAL A 124 -10.15 10.43 -1.80
C VAL A 124 -11.45 10.89 -2.45
N PRO A 125 -11.54 12.13 -2.96
CA PRO A 125 -12.65 12.52 -3.79
C PRO A 125 -12.63 11.65 -5.05
N GLY A 126 -13.78 11.10 -5.43
CA GLY A 126 -13.92 10.43 -6.71
C GLY A 126 -13.80 11.40 -7.87
N PRO A 127 -13.72 10.86 -9.10
CA PRO A 127 -13.67 11.67 -10.30
C PRO A 127 -15.03 12.35 -10.53
N SER A 128 -15.29 13.44 -9.83
CA SER A 128 -16.33 14.37 -10.26
C SER A 128 -15.96 14.84 -11.68
N THR A 129 -16.94 14.86 -12.58
CA THR A 129 -16.80 15.14 -14.02
C THR A 129 -15.81 16.28 -14.29
N GLY A 130 -14.58 15.94 -14.68
CA GLY A 130 -13.58 16.88 -15.22
C GLY A 130 -12.46 17.37 -14.28
N VAL A 131 -12.38 16.94 -13.01
CA VAL A 131 -11.27 17.34 -12.13
C VAL A 131 -10.37 16.15 -11.81
N THR A 132 -9.14 16.18 -12.31
CA THR A 132 -8.08 15.27 -11.86
C THR A 132 -7.69 15.67 -10.44
N VAL A 133 -7.97 14.81 -9.47
CA VAL A 133 -7.71 15.11 -8.06
C VAL A 133 -6.33 14.60 -7.67
N LEU A 134 -5.43 15.52 -7.33
CA LEU A 134 -4.20 15.23 -6.58
C LEU A 134 -4.54 15.21 -5.08
N ALA A 135 -5.27 14.18 -4.62
CA ALA A 135 -5.55 13.99 -3.20
C ALA A 135 -4.69 12.86 -2.64
N ALA A 136 -3.53 13.22 -2.11
CA ALA A 136 -2.79 12.41 -1.15
C ALA A 136 -2.16 13.28 -0.04
N LEU A 137 -2.54 14.56 0.07
CA LEU A 137 -1.90 15.51 0.99
C LEU A 137 -2.38 15.40 2.46
N ALA A 138 -3.44 14.64 2.74
CA ALA A 138 -4.00 14.54 4.09
C ALA A 138 -3.42 13.39 4.92
N CYS A 139 -2.84 12.37 4.27
CA CYS A 139 -2.18 11.29 5.00
C CYS A 139 -0.83 11.78 5.52
N ARG A 140 -0.60 11.65 6.83
CA ARG A 140 0.53 12.27 7.55
C ARG A 140 1.85 12.18 6.77
N GLY A 141 2.32 13.33 6.27
CA GLY A 141 3.71 13.54 5.84
C GLY A 141 4.13 13.09 4.43
N PHE A 142 3.21 12.72 3.53
CA PHE A 142 3.60 12.27 2.18
C PHE A 142 4.03 13.44 1.27
N HIS A 143 5.32 13.55 0.97
CA HIS A 143 5.86 14.35 -0.14
C HIS A 143 5.87 13.50 -1.40
N VAL A 144 5.11 13.89 -2.43
CA VAL A 144 5.09 13.20 -3.73
C VAL A 144 6.46 13.38 -4.40
N ILE A 145 7.32 12.37 -4.37
CA ILE A 145 8.45 12.30 -5.29
C ILE A 145 7.88 11.73 -6.60
N PRO A 146 7.79 12.51 -7.70
CA PRO A 146 7.35 11.96 -8.98
C PRO A 146 8.35 10.87 -9.42
N PRO A 147 7.91 9.82 -10.13
CA PRO A 147 8.81 8.83 -10.69
C PRO A 147 9.86 9.57 -11.52
N ALA A 148 11.14 9.32 -11.25
CA ALA A 148 12.23 9.90 -12.00
C ALA A 148 11.97 9.65 -13.49
N ALA A 149 11.71 10.72 -14.24
CA ALA A 149 11.60 10.64 -15.68
C ALA A 149 12.89 9.98 -16.17
N ALA A 150 12.75 8.85 -16.86
CA ALA A 150 13.87 8.14 -17.43
C ALA A 150 14.68 9.13 -18.27
N ILE A 151 15.91 9.40 -17.82
CA ILE A 151 16.88 10.16 -18.60
C ILE A 151 17.20 9.28 -19.80
N THR A 152 16.52 9.51 -20.93
CA THR A 152 16.88 8.90 -22.21
C THR A 152 18.36 9.21 -22.46
N PRO A 153 19.23 8.20 -22.65
CA PRO A 153 20.61 8.46 -22.99
C PRO A 153 20.64 9.19 -24.35
N PRO A 154 21.46 10.22 -24.53
CA PRO A 154 21.52 10.92 -25.81
C PRO A 154 21.94 9.93 -26.89
N HIS A 155 21.05 9.75 -27.86
CA HIS A 155 21.32 9.04 -29.09
C HIS A 155 22.58 9.62 -29.75
N ARG A 156 23.56 8.74 -29.90
CA ARG A 156 24.72 8.85 -30.80
C ARG A 156 24.31 9.50 -32.13
N MET A 157 24.83 10.69 -32.41
CA MET A 157 24.99 11.17 -33.78
C MET A 157 26.48 11.24 -34.13
N LEU A 158 26.87 10.33 -35.03
CA LEU A 158 28.06 10.44 -35.86
C LEU A 158 27.88 11.68 -36.77
N ASN A 159 28.86 12.59 -36.80
CA ASN A 159 29.47 12.97 -38.08
C ASN A 159 30.75 13.81 -37.95
N CYS A 160 31.64 13.52 -38.89
CA CYS A 160 32.99 13.98 -39.16
C CYS A 160 33.17 15.51 -39.27
N VAL A 161 34.39 16.02 -38.98
CA VAL A 161 35.33 16.63 -39.94
C VAL A 161 36.59 17.18 -39.22
N ASN A 162 37.75 16.99 -39.87
CA ASN A 162 39.13 17.39 -39.55
C ASN A 162 39.31 18.84 -39.02
N ASP A 163 40.36 19.10 -38.22
CA ASP A 163 41.68 19.55 -38.72
C ASP A 163 42.65 19.97 -37.58
N GLY A 164 43.93 19.63 -37.75
CA GLY A 164 45.12 20.37 -37.31
C GLY A 164 45.37 20.73 -35.83
N GLY A 165 46.52 20.29 -35.28
CA GLY A 165 47.26 21.15 -34.34
C GLY A 165 48.07 20.53 -33.19
N ARG A 166 49.15 19.82 -33.51
CA ARG A 166 50.51 19.92 -32.93
C ARG A 166 50.73 20.11 -31.40
N VAL A 167 51.29 19.05 -30.79
CA VAL A 167 52.48 18.98 -29.88
C VAL A 167 52.81 20.17 -28.96
N ARG A 168 52.77 19.92 -27.64
CA ARG A 168 53.94 19.96 -26.73
C ARG A 168 53.73 19.01 -25.56
#